data_AF-A0A6P1NWN1-F1
#
_entry.id   AF-A0A6P1NWN1-F1
#
_cell.length_a   1.000
_cell.length_b   1.000
_cell.length_c   1.000
_cell.angle_alpha   90.00
_cell.angle_beta   90.00
_cell.angle_gamma   90.00
#
_symmetry.space_group_name_H-M   'P 1'
#
loop_
_entity.id
_entity.type
_entity.pdbx_description
1 polymer ?
#
loop_
_entity_poly.entity_id
_entity_poly.type
_entity_poly.pdbx_seq_one_letter_code
_entity_poly.pdbx_strand_id
1 'polypeptide(L)'
;MEKDVAELIIQHVENLKSLSVGLIALLVVNILGLLGRFWVEGVLKNRDIKINKAAIINNRKVTVQESLYHLFDSLSLINPYDAQELSIKIVETDMFIRKNSLFLDTRIHNISIALLDYFKEVQVQPRKKDIKYEFDHLDMYTDEFTKF
;
A
#
# COMPACT_ATOMS: atom_id res chain seq x y z
N MET A 1 -5.46 80.75 -12.69
CA MET A 1 -6.69 80.33 -11.98
C MET A 1 -7.38 79.16 -12.66
N GLU A 2 -7.86 79.25 -13.92
CA GLU A 2 -8.44 78.07 -14.61
C GLU A 2 -7.42 76.97 -14.94
N LYS A 3 -6.18 77.33 -15.29
CA LYS A 3 -5.08 76.37 -15.52
C LYS A 3 -4.69 75.58 -14.26
N ASP A 4 -4.72 76.24 -13.09
CA ASP A 4 -4.34 75.62 -11.81
C ASP A 4 -5.38 74.60 -11.33
N VAL A 5 -6.67 74.84 -11.64
CA VAL A 5 -7.76 73.91 -11.33
C VAL A 5 -7.70 72.67 -12.25
N ALA A 6 -7.36 72.85 -13.53
CA ALA A 6 -7.20 71.73 -14.46
C ALA A 6 -6.01 70.82 -14.07
N GLU A 7 -4.88 71.39 -13.66
CA GLU A 7 -3.73 70.62 -13.16
C GLU A 7 -4.07 69.85 -11.87
N LEU A 8 -4.80 70.47 -10.93
CA LEU A 8 -5.29 69.81 -9.71
C LEU A 8 -6.22 68.63 -9.99
N ILE A 9 -7.13 68.76 -10.97
CA ILE A 9 -8.03 67.69 -11.38
C ILE A 9 -7.24 66.54 -12.02
N ILE A 10 -6.28 66.84 -12.90
CA ILE A 10 -5.43 65.82 -13.54
C ILE A 10 -4.62 65.06 -12.48
N GLN A 11 -4.01 65.77 -11.54
CA GLN A 11 -3.20 65.18 -10.48
C GLN A 11 -4.05 64.31 -9.53
N HIS A 12 -5.29 64.72 -9.24
CA HIS A 12 -6.23 63.92 -8.45
C HIS A 12 -6.65 62.63 -9.18
N VAL A 13 -6.92 62.72 -10.49
CA VAL A 13 -7.26 61.56 -11.34
C VAL A 13 -6.06 60.60 -11.46
N GLU A 14 -4.84 61.10 -11.58
CA GLU A 14 -3.63 60.27 -11.62
C GLU A 14 -3.37 59.54 -10.29
N ASN A 15 -3.56 60.23 -9.16
CA ASN A 15 -3.43 59.62 -7.84
C ASN A 15 -4.48 58.52 -7.62
N LEU A 16 -5.72 58.72 -8.06
CA LEU A 16 -6.78 57.70 -8.01
C LEU A 16 -6.47 56.49 -8.90
N LYS A 17 -5.89 56.71 -10.10
CA LYS A 17 -5.40 55.63 -10.97
C LYS A 17 -4.25 54.86 -10.33
N SER A 18 -3.29 55.55 -9.72
CA SER A 18 -2.17 54.90 -9.03
C SER A 18 -2.66 54.06 -7.84
N LEU A 19 -3.63 54.57 -7.07
CA LEU A 19 -4.25 53.86 -5.96
C LEU A 19 -4.99 52.60 -6.44
N SER A 20 -5.78 52.70 -7.51
CA SER A 20 -6.53 51.56 -8.05
C SER A 20 -5.61 50.48 -8.63
N VAL A 21 -4.53 50.86 -9.32
CA VAL A 21 -3.50 49.93 -9.78
C VAL A 21 -2.82 49.22 -8.61
N GLY A 22 -2.49 49.94 -7.54
CA GLY A 22 -1.91 49.36 -6.32
C GLY A 22 -2.84 48.33 -5.65
N LEU A 23 -4.14 48.65 -5.56
CA LEU A 23 -5.14 47.73 -5.00
C LEU A 23 -5.34 46.48 -5.88
N ILE A 24 -5.35 46.62 -7.20
CA ILE A 24 -5.42 45.48 -8.12
C ILE A 24 -4.19 44.60 -7.98
N ALA A 25 -2.99 45.18 -7.89
CA ALA A 25 -1.76 44.41 -7.69
C ALA A 25 -1.79 43.62 -6.38
N LEU A 26 -2.26 44.22 -5.28
CA LEU A 26 -2.45 43.53 -4.00
C LEU A 26 -3.47 42.40 -4.09
N LEU A 27 -4.59 42.60 -4.79
CA LEU A 27 -5.57 41.54 -5.02
C LEU A 27 -4.98 40.38 -5.82
N VAL A 28 -4.24 40.66 -6.89
CA VAL A 28 -3.59 39.63 -7.72
C VAL A 28 -2.59 38.82 -6.90
N VAL A 29 -1.73 39.48 -6.10
CA VAL A 29 -0.76 38.78 -5.24
C VAL A 29 -1.46 37.86 -4.24
N ASN A 30 -2.56 38.33 -3.62
CA ASN A 30 -3.34 37.51 -2.70
C ASN A 30 -4.01 36.31 -3.39
N ILE A 31 -4.58 36.51 -4.58
CA ILE A 31 -5.18 35.44 -5.38
C ILE A 31 -4.12 34.40 -5.76
N LEU A 32 -2.94 34.84 -6.22
CA LEU A 32 -1.83 33.94 -6.54
C LEU A 32 -1.35 33.15 -5.33
N GLY A 33 -1.26 33.80 -4.15
CA GLY A 33 -0.94 33.13 -2.89
C GLY A 33 -1.98 32.06 -2.51
N LEU A 34 -3.27 32.35 -2.68
CA LEU A 34 -4.35 31.40 -2.42
C LEU A 34 -4.34 30.22 -3.40
N LEU A 35 -4.13 30.48 -4.69
CA LEU A 35 -4.02 29.43 -5.72
C LEU A 35 -2.81 28.54 -5.46
N GLY A 36 -1.67 29.11 -5.04
CA GLY A 36 -0.49 28.35 -4.66
C GLY A 36 -0.76 27.40 -3.50
N ARG A 37 -1.45 27.87 -2.45
CA ARG A 37 -1.85 27.02 -1.31
C ARG A 37 -2.80 25.90 -1.74
N PHE A 38 -3.81 26.22 -2.55
CA PHE A 38 -4.75 25.23 -3.06
C PHE A 38 -4.04 24.14 -3.88
N TRP A 39 -3.04 24.53 -4.68
CA TRP A 39 -2.26 23.58 -5.47
C TRP A 39 -1.43 22.65 -4.58
N VAL A 40 -0.75 23.18 -3.56
CA VAL A 40 0.02 22.40 -2.59
C VAL A 40 -0.88 21.45 -1.81
N GLU A 41 -2.03 21.91 -1.30
CA GLU A 41 -3.01 21.08 -0.61
C GLU A 41 -3.52 19.93 -1.50
N GLY A 42 -3.80 20.21 -2.78
CA GLY A 42 -4.20 19.18 -3.73
C GLY A 42 -3.11 18.11 -3.96
N VAL A 43 -1.85 18.53 -4.08
CA VAL A 43 -0.71 17.62 -4.22
C VAL A 43 -0.52 16.76 -2.96
N LEU A 44 -0.59 17.37 -1.77
CA LEU A 44 -0.47 16.68 -0.49
C LEU A 44 -1.59 15.66 -0.31
N LYS A 45 -2.85 16.05 -0.55
CA LYS A 45 -4.01 15.15 -0.47
C LYS A 45 -3.86 13.93 -1.39
N ASN A 46 -3.36 14.14 -2.61
CA ASN A 46 -3.12 13.05 -3.55
C ASN A 46 -1.99 12.11 -3.07
N ARG A 47 -0.94 12.65 -2.43
CA ARG A 47 0.12 11.84 -1.81
C ARG A 47 -0.43 11.03 -0.65
N ASP A 48 -1.22 11.63 0.23
CA ASP A 48 -1.83 10.93 1.38
C ASP A 48 -2.73 9.78 0.93
N ILE A 49 -3.53 9.97 -0.13
CA ILE A 49 -4.35 8.89 -0.70
C ILE A 49 -3.46 7.74 -1.21
N LYS A 50 -2.34 8.05 -1.88
CA LYS A 50 -1.40 7.02 -2.38
C LYS A 50 -0.73 6.27 -1.22
N ILE A 51 -0.28 6.99 -0.20
CA ILE A 51 0.35 6.41 1.00
C ILE A 51 -0.64 5.51 1.74
N ASN A 52 -1.86 5.99 1.98
CA ASN A 52 -2.90 5.20 2.65
C ASN A 52 -3.25 3.94 1.86
N LYS A 53 -3.37 4.03 0.53
CA LYS A 53 -3.59 2.84 -0.32
C LYS A 53 -2.42 1.85 -0.22
N ALA A 54 -1.19 2.32 -0.27
CA ALA A 54 -0.01 1.48 -0.12
C ALA A 54 0.04 0.80 1.26
N ALA A 55 -0.26 1.55 2.32
CA ALA A 55 -0.35 1.03 3.68
C ALA A 55 -1.43 -0.06 3.82
N ILE A 56 -2.61 0.15 3.23
CA ILE A 56 -3.69 -0.86 3.22
C ILE A 56 -3.24 -2.14 2.51
N ILE A 57 -2.59 -2.01 1.35
CA ILE A 57 -2.09 -3.17 0.60
C ILE A 57 -1.01 -3.90 1.40
N ASN A 58 -0.06 -3.18 2.00
CA ASN A 58 1.01 -3.77 2.80
C ASN A 58 0.45 -4.47 4.05
N ASN A 59 -0.50 -3.87 4.76
CA ASN A 59 -1.18 -4.52 5.88
C ASN A 59 -1.86 -5.81 5.42
N ARG A 60 -2.55 -5.78 4.26
CA ARG A 60 -3.16 -6.98 3.67
C ARG A 60 -2.12 -8.05 3.35
N LYS A 61 -0.96 -7.68 2.80
CA LYS A 61 0.16 -8.59 2.53
C LYS A 61 0.62 -9.29 3.80
N VAL A 62 0.88 -8.53 4.87
CA VAL A 62 1.32 -9.07 6.17
C VAL A 62 0.28 -10.05 6.71
N THR A 63 -1.00 -9.67 6.77
CA THR A 63 -2.07 -10.55 7.26
C THR A 63 -2.20 -11.83 6.45
N VAL A 64 -2.06 -11.76 5.11
CA VAL A 64 -2.10 -12.94 4.25
C VAL A 64 -0.93 -13.86 4.54
N GLN A 65 0.28 -13.32 4.67
CA GLN A 65 1.49 -14.12 4.89
C GLN A 65 1.49 -14.77 6.28
N GLU A 66 1.02 -14.06 7.31
CA GLU A 66 0.83 -14.61 8.66
C GLU A 66 -0.23 -15.72 8.68
N SER A 67 -1.37 -15.49 8.03
CA SER A 67 -2.42 -16.52 7.90
C SER A 67 -1.91 -17.76 7.19
N LEU A 68 -1.10 -17.59 6.15
CA LEU A 68 -0.53 -18.70 5.38
C LEU A 68 0.51 -19.47 6.20
N TYR A 69 1.33 -18.78 7.00
CA TYR A 69 2.23 -19.41 7.95
C TYR A 69 1.46 -20.29 8.94
N HIS A 70 0.38 -19.79 9.53
CA HIS A 70 -0.47 -20.57 10.44
C HIS A 70 -1.16 -21.76 9.75
N LEU A 71 -1.49 -21.66 8.46
CA LEU A 71 -1.99 -22.80 7.70
C LEU A 71 -0.93 -23.89 7.57
N PHE A 72 0.32 -23.53 7.27
CA PHE A 72 1.40 -24.51 7.20
C PHE A 72 1.75 -25.11 8.57
N ASP A 73 1.75 -24.29 9.63
CA ASP A 73 1.91 -24.78 11.00
C ASP A 73 0.79 -25.75 11.39
N SER A 74 -0.46 -25.46 11.00
CA SER A 74 -1.56 -26.41 11.23
C SER A 74 -1.39 -27.70 10.43
N LEU A 75 -0.87 -27.64 9.20
CA LEU A 75 -0.58 -28.82 8.37
C LEU A 75 0.52 -29.69 8.98
N SER A 76 1.56 -29.08 9.56
CA SER A 76 2.67 -29.80 10.21
C SER A 76 2.20 -30.61 11.43
N LEU A 77 1.17 -30.13 12.14
CA LEU A 77 0.62 -30.78 13.32
C LEU A 77 -0.35 -31.94 13.01
N ILE A 78 -0.89 -32.02 11.79
CA ILE A 78 -1.82 -33.08 11.40
C ILE A 78 -1.09 -34.44 11.40
N ASN A 79 -1.77 -35.45 11.95
CA ASN A 79 -1.30 -36.82 11.89
C ASN A 79 -1.29 -37.29 10.42
N PRO A 80 -0.14 -37.70 9.86
CA PRO A 80 -0.06 -38.08 8.45
C PRO A 80 -0.88 -39.34 8.11
N TYR A 81 -1.33 -40.10 9.10
CA TYR A 81 -2.24 -41.24 8.91
C TYR A 81 -3.72 -40.84 8.88
N ASP A 82 -4.06 -39.59 9.26
CA ASP A 82 -5.41 -39.04 9.06
C ASP A 82 -5.53 -38.41 7.66
N ALA A 83 -5.77 -39.28 6.68
CA ALA A 83 -5.84 -38.88 5.27
C ALA A 83 -6.99 -37.89 4.98
N GLN A 84 -8.07 -37.93 5.76
CA GLN A 84 -9.24 -37.08 5.53
C GLN A 84 -8.97 -35.66 6.02
N GLU A 85 -8.50 -35.51 7.26
CA GLU A 85 -8.14 -34.20 7.82
C GLU A 85 -7.04 -33.53 7.00
N LEU A 86 -5.98 -34.29 6.66
CA LEU A 86 -4.87 -33.80 5.85
C LEU A 86 -5.34 -33.34 4.45
N SER A 87 -6.21 -34.11 3.80
CA SER A 87 -6.74 -33.74 2.48
C SER A 87 -7.54 -32.44 2.52
N ILE A 88 -8.39 -32.27 3.54
CA ILE A 88 -9.20 -31.06 3.70
C ILE A 88 -8.28 -29.87 3.89
N LYS A 89 -7.28 -29.98 4.77
CA LYS A 89 -6.35 -28.89 5.07
C LYS A 89 -5.46 -28.51 3.90
N ILE A 90 -5.00 -29.48 3.11
CA ILE A 90 -4.25 -29.23 1.87
C ILE A 90 -5.10 -28.43 0.87
N VAL A 91 -6.37 -28.82 0.68
CA VAL A 91 -7.28 -28.12 -0.23
C VAL A 91 -7.58 -26.70 0.24
N GLU A 92 -7.85 -26.52 1.54
CA GLU A 92 -8.04 -25.20 2.15
C GLU A 92 -6.82 -24.30 1.91
N THR A 93 -5.62 -24.83 2.10
CA THR A 93 -4.37 -24.10 1.92
C THR A 93 -4.10 -23.75 0.46
N ASP A 94 -4.33 -24.68 -0.49
CA ASP A 94 -4.23 -24.41 -1.93
C ASP A 94 -5.19 -23.29 -2.37
N MET A 95 -6.46 -23.38 -1.92
CA MET A 95 -7.46 -22.36 -2.21
C MET A 95 -7.05 -20.98 -1.65
N PHE A 96 -6.51 -20.96 -0.43
CA PHE A 96 -6.04 -19.73 0.20
C PHE A 96 -4.89 -19.09 -0.60
N ILE A 97 -3.89 -19.88 -1.01
CA ILE A 97 -2.76 -19.41 -1.82
C ILE A 97 -3.25 -18.81 -3.14
N ARG A 98 -4.12 -19.52 -3.87
CA ARG A 98 -4.64 -19.03 -5.17
C ARG A 98 -5.42 -17.73 -5.02
N LYS A 99 -6.31 -17.67 -4.03
CA LYS A 99 -7.16 -16.49 -3.76
C LYS A 99 -6.35 -15.25 -3.41
N ASN A 100 -5.21 -15.43 -2.74
CA ASN A 100 -4.38 -14.31 -2.26
C ASN A 100 -3.08 -14.13 -3.05
N SER A 101 -2.95 -14.74 -4.23
CA SER A 101 -1.74 -14.66 -5.08
C SER A 101 -1.23 -13.24 -5.34
N LEU A 102 -2.13 -12.25 -5.46
CA LEU A 102 -1.76 -10.83 -5.63
C LEU A 102 -1.02 -10.21 -4.43
N PHE A 103 -1.11 -10.83 -3.25
CA PHE A 103 -0.49 -10.39 -2.01
C PHE A 103 0.74 -11.22 -1.62
N LEU A 104 1.07 -12.24 -2.42
CA LEU A 104 2.23 -13.09 -2.24
C LEU A 104 3.29 -12.68 -3.26
N ASP A 105 4.45 -12.28 -2.77
CA ASP A 105 5.59 -12.04 -3.64
C ASP A 105 6.08 -13.37 -4.21
N THR A 106 6.67 -13.35 -5.41
CA THR A 106 6.96 -14.57 -6.19
C THR A 106 7.77 -15.61 -5.41
N ARG A 107 8.71 -15.18 -4.57
CA ARG A 107 9.51 -16.09 -3.75
C ARG A 107 8.70 -16.77 -2.65
N ILE A 108 7.93 -16.00 -1.89
CA ILE A 108 7.01 -16.53 -0.87
C ILE A 108 6.02 -17.50 -1.51
N HIS A 109 5.48 -17.14 -2.68
CA HIS A 109 4.59 -18.00 -3.43
C HIS A 109 5.25 -19.33 -3.79
N ASN A 110 6.48 -19.30 -4.33
CA ASN A 110 7.21 -20.52 -4.69
C ASN A 110 7.50 -21.41 -3.48
N ILE A 111 7.92 -20.83 -2.34
CA ILE A 111 8.14 -21.57 -1.09
C ILE A 111 6.83 -22.21 -0.61
N SER A 112 5.73 -21.47 -0.68
CA SER A 112 4.39 -21.95 -0.29
C SER A 112 3.94 -23.13 -1.14
N ILE A 113 4.17 -23.07 -2.45
CA ILE A 113 3.85 -24.19 -3.36
C ILE A 113 4.73 -25.40 -3.06
N ALA A 114 6.03 -25.21 -2.81
CA ALA A 114 6.94 -26.30 -2.45
C ALA A 114 6.52 -27.01 -1.15
N LEU A 115 6.19 -26.23 -0.10
CA LEU A 115 5.65 -26.76 1.15
C LEU A 115 4.35 -27.54 0.92
N LEU A 116 3.42 -26.98 0.15
CA LEU A 116 2.15 -27.63 -0.14
C LEU A 116 2.35 -28.93 -0.94
N ASP A 117 3.26 -28.95 -1.91
CA ASP A 117 3.58 -30.14 -2.70
C ASP A 117 4.22 -31.24 -1.84
N TYR A 118 5.07 -30.86 -0.88
CA TYR A 118 5.57 -31.78 0.13
C TYR A 118 4.41 -32.39 0.95
N PHE A 119 3.45 -31.59 1.43
CA PHE A 119 2.31 -32.15 2.18
C PHE A 119 1.42 -33.05 1.32
N LYS A 120 1.25 -32.75 0.03
CA LYS A 120 0.59 -33.67 -0.93
C LYS A 120 1.35 -34.99 -1.05
N GLU A 121 2.69 -34.95 -1.06
CA GLU A 121 3.50 -36.18 -1.08
C GLU A 121 3.34 -36.97 0.21
N VAL A 122 3.35 -36.31 1.38
CA VAL A 122 3.09 -36.94 2.69
C VAL A 122 1.70 -37.56 2.74
N GLN A 123 0.68 -36.92 2.13
CA GLN A 123 -0.66 -37.48 2.02
C GLN A 123 -0.67 -38.83 1.27
N VAL A 124 0.10 -38.95 0.19
CA VAL A 124 0.22 -40.19 -0.58
C VAL A 124 1.11 -41.21 0.13
N GLN A 125 2.16 -40.75 0.80
CA GLN A 125 3.15 -41.58 1.48
C GLN A 125 3.45 -41.04 2.88
N PRO A 126 2.62 -41.38 3.90
CA PRO A 126 2.75 -40.87 5.27
C PRO A 126 4.13 -41.07 5.91
N ARG A 127 4.85 -42.11 5.48
CA ARG A 127 6.21 -42.44 5.93
C ARG A 127 7.28 -41.46 5.45
N LYS A 128 6.98 -40.63 4.45
CA LYS A 128 7.88 -39.59 3.93
C LYS A 128 7.83 -38.29 4.73
N LYS A 129 7.03 -38.22 5.79
CA LYS A 129 7.01 -37.05 6.67
C LYS A 129 8.39 -36.84 7.27
N ASP A 130 9.02 -35.74 6.89
CA ASP A 130 10.31 -35.26 7.36
C ASP A 130 10.13 -33.92 8.07
N ILE A 131 10.16 -33.98 9.40
CA ILE A 131 10.00 -32.80 10.27
C ILE A 131 11.13 -31.79 10.05
N LYS A 132 12.33 -32.25 9.70
CA LYS A 132 13.45 -31.35 9.43
C LYS A 132 13.22 -30.57 8.14
N TYR A 133 12.77 -31.26 7.10
CA TYR A 133 12.41 -30.61 5.83
C TYR A 133 11.31 -29.55 6.03
N GLU A 134 10.28 -29.86 6.83
CA GLU A 134 9.21 -28.90 7.20
C GLU A 134 9.78 -27.66 7.88
N PHE A 135 10.63 -27.86 8.89
CA PHE A 135 11.25 -26.77 9.65
C PHE A 135 12.14 -25.91 8.76
N ASP A 136 13.01 -26.52 7.95
CA ASP A 136 13.92 -25.81 7.03
C ASP A 136 13.13 -24.95 6.02
N HIS A 137 12.00 -25.44 5.50
CA HIS A 137 11.18 -24.70 4.53
C HIS A 137 10.30 -23.62 5.19
N LEU A 138 9.86 -23.84 6.44
CA LEU A 138 9.18 -22.82 7.23
C LEU A 138 10.15 -21.70 7.65
N ASP A 139 11.39 -22.02 7.99
CA ASP A 139 12.45 -21.05 8.25
C ASP A 139 12.76 -20.23 6.99
N MET A 140 12.87 -20.89 5.82
CA MET A 140 13.02 -20.16 4.55
C MET A 140 11.83 -19.23 4.27
N TYR A 141 10.61 -19.65 4.64
CA TYR A 141 9.42 -18.82 4.51
C TYR A 141 9.48 -17.60 5.43
N THR A 142 9.83 -17.77 6.71
CA THR A 142 9.91 -16.68 7.69
C THR A 142 11.05 -15.72 7.38
N ASP A 143 12.20 -16.23 6.91
CA ASP A 143 13.32 -15.42 6.44
C ASP A 143 12.93 -14.54 5.25
N GLU A 144 12.17 -15.07 4.30
CA GLU A 144 11.71 -14.26 3.16
C GLU A 144 10.60 -13.28 3.55
N PHE A 145 9.76 -13.63 4.53
CA PHE A 145 8.74 -12.74 5.10
C PHE A 145 9.34 -11.58 5.90
N THR A 146 10.46 -11.78 6.57
CA THR A 146 11.11 -10.77 7.42
C THR A 146 12.06 -9.84 6.67
N LYS A 147 12.33 -10.09 5.38
CA LYS A 147 13.12 -9.19 4.52
C LYS A 147 12.40 -7.89 4.12
N PHE A 148 11.15 -7.71 4.54
CA PHE A 148 10.34 -6.52 4.27
C PHE A 148 10.57 -5.40 5.28
#